data_AF-A0A239MLX7-F1
#
_entry.id   AF-A0A239MLX7-F1
#
_cell.length_a   1.000
_cell.length_b   1.000
_cell.length_c   1.000
_cell.angle_alpha   90.00
_cell.angle_beta   90.00
_cell.angle_gamma   90.00
#
_symmetry.space_group_name_H-M   'P 1'
#
loop_
_entity.id
_entity.type
_entity.pdbx_description
1 polymer ?
#
loop_
_entity_poly.entity_id
_entity_poly.type
_entity_poly.pdbx_seq_one_letter_code
_entity_poly.pdbx_strand_id
1 'polypeptide(L)'
;MSRTADDALVPPDPERVDPGVLVALLARHGWRRRGGAPGRYTRWTPPGEPESAARTSLLVPERRTAGARYADHAELLGEALDALARCGEPSAREVLTALAVPGDEIRWHRERPPAAGAAVPWTAAEQLRGAARAMLMSAARAERDRFGYFGARHTGYADAFLERVLVGDAPGHQLTAYVPVPEGRSTVTTLLRALQATRDAVDYQRTTGGMEAFDAAVGLGVCHELADSLIRMVRGTEGVVVALAWAPAAGPPAGFATVPEPVEFSPGDLPALEAASDRYVREEPSVDVRVTGTVTRLRRPRPSGGGTIRLRVLAGADVRHVRVRLPEEGYRIAAQAHLVGLPVRLSGRLERRTGFRHLTHPSAPAPVHVDEADRDRLMKALHGGVDTFEDSFGG
;
A
#
# COMPACT_ATOMS: atom_id res chain seq x y z
N MET A 1 24.51 -28.82 10.69
CA MET A 1 24.88 -27.98 9.51
C MET A 1 24.25 -28.59 8.26
N SER A 2 22.93 -28.54 8.16
CA SER A 2 22.23 -28.92 6.92
C SER A 2 22.05 -27.66 6.09
N ARG A 3 22.62 -27.67 4.88
CA ARG A 3 22.34 -26.71 3.81
C ARG A 3 20.82 -26.60 3.69
N THR A 4 20.27 -25.41 3.95
CA THR A 4 18.94 -25.04 3.49
C THR A 4 18.92 -25.22 1.99
N ALA A 5 17.97 -26.04 1.53
CA ALA A 5 17.70 -26.23 0.12
C ALA A 5 17.45 -24.86 -0.52
N ASP A 6 18.13 -24.67 -1.63
CA ASP A 6 18.10 -23.56 -2.56
C ASP A 6 16.63 -23.21 -2.89
N ASP A 7 16.12 -22.12 -2.32
CA ASP A 7 14.89 -21.46 -2.80
C ASP A 7 15.26 -20.69 -4.08
N ALA A 8 15.74 -21.44 -5.07
CA ALA A 8 16.10 -20.91 -6.37
C ALA A 8 14.81 -20.42 -7.02
N LEU A 9 14.71 -19.11 -7.24
CA LEU A 9 13.61 -18.51 -7.97
C LEU A 9 13.48 -19.25 -9.31
N VAL A 10 12.38 -19.97 -9.52
CA VAL A 10 12.16 -20.71 -10.76
C VAL A 10 12.10 -19.68 -11.90
N PRO A 11 13.01 -19.76 -12.89
CA PRO A 11 13.02 -18.79 -13.98
C PRO A 11 11.70 -18.87 -14.76
N PRO A 12 11.19 -17.72 -15.26
CA PRO A 12 9.99 -17.71 -16.07
C PRO A 12 10.20 -18.50 -17.37
N ASP A 13 9.11 -19.01 -17.95
CA ASP A 13 9.15 -19.70 -19.23
C ASP A 13 9.71 -18.78 -20.33
N PRO A 14 10.84 -19.13 -20.97
CA PRO A 14 11.48 -18.29 -21.98
C PRO A 14 10.54 -18.00 -23.16
N GLU A 15 9.61 -18.89 -23.51
CA GLU A 15 8.69 -18.65 -24.63
C GLU A 15 7.68 -17.51 -24.36
N ARG A 16 7.46 -17.20 -23.08
CA ARG A 16 6.50 -16.21 -22.60
C ARG A 16 7.15 -14.87 -22.26
N VAL A 17 8.48 -14.78 -22.26
CA VAL A 17 9.21 -13.56 -21.95
C VAL A 17 9.47 -12.76 -23.23
N ASP A 18 9.11 -11.48 -23.20
CA ASP A 18 9.47 -10.53 -24.25
C ASP A 18 10.92 -10.04 -24.02
N PRO A 19 11.87 -10.26 -24.95
CA PRO A 19 13.24 -9.80 -24.80
C PRO A 19 13.36 -8.28 -24.63
N GLY A 20 12.43 -7.51 -25.20
CA GLY A 20 12.39 -6.06 -25.01
C GLY A 20 12.07 -5.68 -23.56
N VAL A 21 11.21 -6.45 -22.90
CA VAL A 21 10.90 -6.27 -21.48
C VAL A 21 12.11 -6.66 -20.63
N LEU A 22 12.77 -7.78 -20.91
CA LEU A 22 14.00 -8.18 -20.21
C LEU A 22 15.10 -7.11 -20.34
N VAL A 23 15.35 -6.59 -21.54
CA VAL A 23 16.32 -5.50 -21.75
C VAL A 23 15.97 -4.25 -20.95
N ALA A 24 14.70 -3.86 -20.93
CA ALA A 24 14.24 -2.69 -20.17
C ALA A 24 14.43 -2.87 -18.66
N LEU A 25 14.16 -4.08 -18.13
CA LEU A 25 14.36 -4.41 -16.72
C LEU A 25 15.86 -4.47 -16.36
N LEU A 26 16.70 -5.07 -17.21
CA LEU A 26 18.15 -5.09 -16.99
C LEU A 26 18.70 -3.66 -16.85
N ALA A 27 18.37 -2.77 -17.78
CA ALA A 27 18.77 -1.37 -17.72
C ALA A 27 18.29 -0.68 -16.43
N ARG A 28 17.04 -0.93 -16.03
CA ARG A 28 16.43 -0.37 -14.81
C ARG A 28 17.13 -0.79 -13.52
N HIS A 29 17.58 -2.03 -13.44
CA HIS A 29 18.30 -2.56 -12.28
C HIS A 29 19.83 -2.38 -12.37
N GLY A 30 20.29 -1.46 -13.24
CA GLY A 30 21.68 -1.03 -13.29
C GLY A 30 22.63 -1.93 -14.08
N TRP A 31 22.10 -2.94 -14.78
CA TRP A 31 22.91 -3.76 -15.68
C TRP A 31 23.42 -2.92 -16.84
N ARG A 32 24.65 -3.18 -17.27
CA ARG A 32 25.32 -2.39 -18.30
C ARG A 32 25.35 -3.14 -19.62
N ARG A 33 24.92 -2.48 -20.70
CA ARG A 33 25.09 -2.99 -22.06
C ARG A 33 26.56 -2.85 -22.48
N ARG A 34 27.21 -3.96 -22.82
CA ARG A 34 28.64 -4.05 -23.19
C ARG A 34 28.89 -4.35 -24.66
N GLY A 35 27.85 -4.29 -25.49
CA GLY A 35 27.91 -4.56 -26.92
C GLY A 35 26.85 -5.56 -27.36
N GLY A 36 27.08 -6.21 -28.49
CA GLY A 36 26.15 -7.17 -29.08
C GLY A 36 26.41 -7.37 -30.56
N ALA A 37 25.69 -8.30 -31.17
CA ALA A 37 25.61 -8.43 -32.62
C ALA A 37 24.27 -7.80 -33.06
N PRO A 38 24.30 -6.63 -33.73
CA PRO A 38 23.07 -5.94 -34.16
C PRO A 38 22.15 -6.86 -34.95
N GLY A 39 20.86 -6.88 -34.62
CA GLY A 39 19.86 -7.75 -35.23
C GLY A 39 19.92 -9.22 -34.79
N ARG A 40 20.75 -9.56 -33.79
CA ARG A 40 20.84 -10.91 -33.20
C ARG A 40 20.71 -10.87 -31.67
N TYR A 41 21.64 -10.24 -30.96
CA TYR A 41 21.62 -10.21 -29.49
C TYR A 41 22.37 -9.00 -28.91
N THR A 42 22.02 -8.65 -27.68
CA THR A 42 22.71 -7.67 -26.86
C THR A 42 23.38 -8.34 -25.66
N ARG A 43 24.58 -7.85 -25.28
CA ARG A 43 25.35 -8.37 -24.15
C ARG A 43 25.20 -7.45 -22.93
N TRP A 44 24.86 -8.05 -21.79
CA TRP A 44 24.68 -7.36 -20.51
C TRP A 44 25.58 -7.94 -19.43
N THR A 45 26.06 -7.08 -18.53
CA THR A 45 26.87 -7.45 -17.36
C THR A 45 26.27 -6.84 -16.08
N PRO A 46 26.40 -7.53 -14.92
CA PRO A 46 25.84 -7.06 -13.67
C PRO A 46 26.40 -5.70 -13.23
N PRO A 47 25.66 -4.95 -12.39
CA PRO A 47 26.18 -3.73 -11.78
C PRO A 47 27.38 -4.04 -10.86
N GLY A 48 28.37 -3.14 -10.79
CA GLY A 48 29.44 -3.19 -9.78
C GLY A 48 30.71 -3.97 -10.16
N GLU A 49 30.67 -4.93 -11.09
CA GLU A 49 31.88 -5.67 -11.50
C GLU A 49 32.65 -4.96 -12.65
N PRO A 50 33.99 -4.79 -12.54
CA PRO A 50 34.81 -4.36 -13.67
C PRO A 50 34.84 -5.44 -14.75
N GLU A 51 34.99 -5.02 -16.01
CA GLU A 51 34.81 -5.85 -17.21
C GLU A 51 35.66 -7.14 -17.24
N SER A 52 36.87 -7.09 -16.66
CA SER A 52 37.79 -8.24 -16.55
C SER A 52 37.42 -9.24 -15.46
N ALA A 53 36.53 -8.87 -14.53
CA ALA A 53 36.10 -9.68 -13.39
C ALA A 53 34.64 -10.14 -13.49
N ALA A 54 33.88 -9.63 -14.49
CA ALA A 54 32.47 -9.93 -14.67
C ALA A 54 32.26 -11.43 -14.95
N ARG A 55 31.85 -12.20 -13.94
CA ARG A 55 31.66 -13.67 -14.07
C ARG A 55 30.38 -14.03 -14.80
N THR A 56 29.41 -13.12 -14.82
CA THR A 56 28.11 -13.31 -15.44
C THR A 56 27.98 -12.38 -16.64
N SER A 57 27.79 -12.95 -17.83
CA SER A 57 27.45 -12.20 -19.04
C SER A 57 26.18 -12.78 -19.64
N LEU A 58 25.18 -11.92 -19.83
CA LEU A 58 23.88 -12.31 -20.39
C LEU A 58 23.83 -11.94 -21.87
N LEU A 59 23.36 -12.87 -22.69
CA LEU A 59 23.06 -12.64 -24.10
C LEU A 59 21.55 -12.59 -24.26
N VAL A 60 21.01 -11.41 -24.52
CA VAL A 60 19.57 -11.22 -24.70
C VAL A 60 19.26 -11.04 -26.17
N PRO A 61 18.43 -11.91 -26.79
CA PRO A 61 18.13 -11.81 -28.22
C PRO A 61 17.39 -10.51 -28.56
N GLU A 62 17.70 -9.90 -29.70
CA GLU A 62 17.01 -8.69 -30.14
C GLU A 62 15.63 -9.01 -30.73
N ARG A 63 14.63 -8.16 -30.44
CA ARG A 63 13.28 -8.28 -30.99
C ARG A 63 13.30 -7.91 -32.47
N ARG A 64 12.99 -8.85 -33.37
CA ARG A 64 12.88 -8.56 -34.80
C ARG A 64 11.51 -7.97 -35.14
N THR A 65 11.49 -6.95 -35.99
CA THR A 65 10.28 -6.26 -36.49
C THR A 65 9.45 -7.09 -37.48
N ALA A 66 9.97 -8.21 -37.99
CA ALA A 66 9.35 -8.99 -39.05
C ALA A 66 9.30 -10.49 -38.72
N GLY A 67 8.48 -10.88 -37.73
CA GLY A 67 7.85 -12.21 -37.57
C GLY A 67 8.69 -13.49 -37.39
N ALA A 68 9.91 -13.55 -37.91
CA ALA A 68 10.78 -14.72 -37.84
C ALA A 68 11.67 -14.62 -36.59
N ARG A 69 11.34 -15.43 -35.56
CA ARG A 69 12.27 -15.77 -34.49
C ARG A 69 13.39 -16.63 -35.09
N TYR A 70 14.64 -16.38 -34.73
CA TYR A 70 15.70 -17.35 -35.04
C TYR A 70 15.39 -18.65 -34.30
N ALA A 71 15.81 -19.80 -34.84
CA ALA A 71 15.52 -21.11 -34.24
C ALA A 71 16.07 -21.23 -32.80
N ASP A 72 17.15 -20.52 -32.49
CA ASP A 72 17.86 -20.47 -31.21
C ASP A 72 17.31 -19.40 -30.23
N HIS A 73 16.21 -18.71 -30.57
CA HIS A 73 15.70 -17.60 -29.76
C HIS A 73 15.30 -18.00 -28.34
N ALA A 74 14.54 -19.10 -28.22
CA ALA A 74 14.08 -19.61 -26.93
C ALA A 74 15.25 -20.19 -26.11
N GLU A 75 16.23 -20.79 -26.78
CA GLU A 75 17.45 -21.32 -26.15
C GLU A 75 18.29 -20.19 -25.55
N LEU A 76 18.60 -19.14 -26.32
CA LEU A 76 19.35 -17.98 -25.85
C LEU A 76 18.65 -17.26 -24.68
N LEU A 77 17.33 -17.12 -24.75
CA LEU A 77 16.56 -16.49 -23.68
C LEU A 77 16.51 -17.38 -22.44
N GLY A 78 16.38 -18.70 -22.60
CA GLY A 78 16.49 -19.68 -21.52
C GLY A 78 17.84 -19.59 -20.83
N GLU A 79 18.94 -19.58 -21.58
CA GLU A 79 20.30 -19.42 -21.05
C GLU A 79 20.47 -18.11 -20.26
N ALA A 80 19.89 -17.00 -20.74
CA ALA A 80 19.94 -15.72 -20.05
C ALA A 80 19.16 -15.73 -18.73
N LEU A 81 17.97 -16.33 -18.70
CA LEU A 81 17.15 -16.45 -17.49
C LEU A 81 17.78 -17.39 -16.46
N ASP A 82 18.37 -18.49 -16.92
CA ASP A 82 19.14 -19.42 -16.12
C ASP A 82 20.39 -18.77 -15.51
N ALA A 83 21.10 -17.96 -16.30
CA ALA A 83 22.25 -17.20 -15.82
C ALA A 83 21.84 -16.12 -14.80
N LEU A 84 20.68 -15.49 -14.97
CA LEU A 84 20.10 -14.59 -13.96
C LEU A 84 19.75 -15.34 -12.66
N ALA A 85 19.12 -16.51 -12.76
CA ALA A 85 18.73 -17.29 -11.58
C ALA A 85 19.93 -17.78 -10.77
N ARG A 86 21.06 -18.08 -11.44
CA ARG A 86 22.33 -18.44 -10.79
C ARG A 86 23.16 -17.23 -10.34
N CYS A 87 22.79 -16.01 -10.73
CA CYS A 87 23.53 -14.82 -10.37
C CYS A 87 23.28 -14.46 -8.90
N GLY A 88 24.35 -14.30 -8.12
CA GLY A 88 24.25 -13.94 -6.70
C GLY A 88 23.86 -12.48 -6.44
N GLU A 89 23.78 -11.65 -7.48
CA GLU A 89 23.47 -10.23 -7.36
C GLU A 89 22.00 -9.99 -6.98
N PRO A 90 21.69 -9.12 -5.99
CA PRO A 90 20.31 -8.79 -5.63
C PRO A 90 19.49 -8.29 -6.82
N SER A 91 20.13 -7.52 -7.71
CA SER A 91 19.50 -6.99 -8.93
C SER A 91 19.01 -8.08 -9.88
N ALA A 92 19.64 -9.27 -9.90
CA ALA A 92 19.19 -10.39 -10.72
C ALA A 92 17.84 -10.96 -10.23
N ARG A 93 17.70 -11.10 -8.91
CA ARG A 93 16.43 -11.53 -8.28
C ARG A 93 15.32 -10.52 -8.50
N GLU A 94 15.62 -9.23 -8.41
CA GLU A 94 14.65 -8.17 -8.69
C GLU A 94 14.16 -8.23 -10.16
N VAL A 95 15.06 -8.46 -11.13
CA VAL A 95 14.70 -8.63 -12.56
C VAL A 95 13.80 -9.85 -12.76
N LEU A 96 14.14 -11.00 -12.16
CA LEU A 96 13.32 -12.21 -12.28
C LEU A 96 11.94 -12.04 -11.63
N THR A 97 11.86 -11.34 -10.50
CA THR A 97 10.59 -11.02 -9.83
C THR A 97 9.72 -10.12 -10.71
N ALA A 98 10.32 -9.09 -11.32
CA ALA A 98 9.64 -8.17 -12.24
C ALA A 98 9.15 -8.86 -13.53
N LEU A 99 9.85 -9.91 -13.98
CA LEU A 99 9.41 -10.74 -15.11
C LEU A 99 8.26 -11.68 -14.72
N ALA A 100 8.29 -12.25 -13.52
CA ALA A 100 7.26 -13.17 -13.03
C ALA A 100 5.93 -12.45 -12.78
N VAL A 101 5.97 -11.19 -12.33
CA VAL A 101 4.79 -10.33 -12.19
C VAL A 101 4.98 -9.06 -12.99
N PRO A 102 4.55 -9.07 -14.27
CA PRO A 102 4.59 -7.89 -15.12
C PRO A 102 3.75 -6.77 -14.49
N GLY A 103 4.42 -5.72 -14.01
CA GLY A 103 3.78 -4.70 -13.20
C GLY A 103 4.55 -3.39 -13.15
N ASP A 104 3.91 -2.37 -12.58
CA ASP A 104 4.59 -1.13 -12.24
C ASP A 104 5.42 -1.35 -10.97
N GLU A 105 6.59 -0.75 -10.92
CA GLU A 105 7.50 -0.82 -9.77
C GLU A 105 7.44 0.45 -8.93
N ILE A 106 7.38 0.28 -7.61
CA ILE A 106 7.52 1.37 -6.64
C ILE A 106 8.70 1.04 -5.74
N ARG A 107 9.71 1.91 -5.72
CA ARG A 107 10.93 1.75 -4.95
C ARG A 107 11.03 2.82 -3.88
N TRP A 108 11.19 2.39 -2.64
CA TRP A 108 11.49 3.25 -1.51
C TRP A 108 12.96 3.08 -1.13
N HIS A 109 13.67 4.19 -1.00
CA HIS A 109 15.06 4.22 -0.53
C HIS A 109 15.16 5.15 0.67
N ARG A 110 15.66 4.64 1.80
CA ARG A 110 15.92 5.41 3.02
C ARG A 110 17.41 5.71 3.12
N GLU A 111 17.77 6.98 2.94
CA GLU A 111 19.15 7.43 3.11
C GLU A 111 19.54 7.39 4.59
N ARG A 112 20.76 6.90 4.85
CA ARG A 112 21.31 6.79 6.20
C ARG A 112 22.71 7.39 6.26
N PRO A 113 23.12 7.85 7.45
CA PRO A 113 24.48 8.31 7.67
C PRO A 113 25.49 7.22 7.27
N PRO A 114 26.57 7.57 6.56
CA PRO A 114 27.55 6.61 6.01
C PRO A 114 28.26 5.71 7.05
N ALA A 115 28.09 5.98 8.34
CA ALA A 115 28.69 5.22 9.44
C ALA A 115 27.94 3.93 9.80
N ALA A 116 26.72 3.71 9.28
CA ALA A 116 26.03 2.44 9.46
C ALA A 116 26.53 1.44 8.41
N GLY A 117 27.18 0.36 8.86
CA GLY A 117 27.53 -0.75 7.96
C GLY A 117 26.31 -1.31 7.21
N ALA A 118 26.53 -2.29 6.32
CA ALA A 118 25.46 -2.85 5.48
C ALA A 118 24.28 -3.50 6.26
N ALA A 119 24.46 -3.78 7.55
CA ALA A 119 23.44 -4.34 8.42
C ALA A 119 22.43 -3.29 8.89
N VAL A 120 21.14 -3.64 8.83
CA VAL A 120 20.04 -2.77 9.21
C VAL A 120 19.43 -3.24 10.53
N PRO A 121 19.18 -2.35 11.51
CA PRO A 121 18.42 -2.72 12.71
C PRO A 121 17.04 -3.26 12.34
N TRP A 122 16.60 -4.31 13.03
CA TRP A 122 15.32 -4.99 12.76
C TRP A 122 14.13 -4.01 12.71
N THR A 123 14.04 -3.11 13.69
CA THR A 123 13.00 -2.08 13.79
C THR A 123 12.98 -1.14 12.59
N ALA A 124 14.14 -0.79 12.04
CA ALA A 124 14.23 0.09 10.86
C ALA A 124 13.77 -0.62 9.57
N ALA A 125 14.02 -1.93 9.46
CA ALA A 125 13.52 -2.74 8.35
C ALA A 125 11.99 -2.94 8.43
N GLU A 126 11.45 -3.24 9.63
CA GLU A 126 10.00 -3.33 9.85
C GLU A 126 9.29 -2.00 9.61
N GLN A 127 9.89 -0.89 10.04
CA GLN A 127 9.34 0.45 9.81
C GLN A 127 9.27 0.78 8.31
N LEU A 128 10.30 0.44 7.52
CA LEU A 128 10.27 0.62 6.06
C LEU A 128 9.13 -0.19 5.43
N ARG A 129 9.04 -1.48 5.74
CA ARG A 129 7.98 -2.36 5.20
C ARG A 129 6.58 -1.91 5.63
N GLY A 130 6.41 -1.55 6.90
CA GLY A 130 5.15 -1.06 7.45
C GLY A 130 4.71 0.27 6.85
N ALA A 131 5.64 1.23 6.67
CA ALA A 131 5.35 2.52 6.06
C ALA A 131 5.01 2.39 4.57
N ALA A 132 5.77 1.58 3.81
CA ALA A 132 5.48 1.31 2.41
C ALA A 132 4.13 0.61 2.22
N ARG A 133 3.81 -0.38 3.07
CA ARG A 133 2.49 -1.03 3.08
C ARG A 133 1.39 -0.01 3.34
N ALA A 134 1.52 0.83 4.36
CA ALA A 134 0.53 1.85 4.69
C ALA A 134 0.31 2.86 3.54
N MET A 135 1.39 3.26 2.86
CA MET A 135 1.36 4.15 1.70
C MET A 135 0.60 3.54 0.51
N LEU A 136 0.83 2.26 0.22
CA LEU A 136 0.09 1.53 -0.81
C LEU A 136 -1.41 1.42 -0.45
N MET A 137 -1.72 1.13 0.81
CA MET A 137 -3.12 1.10 1.27
C MET A 137 -3.80 2.45 1.14
N SER A 138 -3.12 3.55 1.51
CA SER A 138 -3.69 4.89 1.39
C SER A 138 -3.99 5.24 -0.07
N ALA A 139 -3.09 4.88 -0.99
CA ALA A 139 -3.32 5.07 -2.42
C ALA A 139 -4.51 4.25 -2.94
N ALA A 140 -4.65 2.99 -2.50
CA ALA A 140 -5.79 2.16 -2.89
C ALA A 140 -7.12 2.75 -2.41
N ARG A 141 -7.16 3.32 -1.19
CA ARG A 141 -8.35 4.00 -0.67
C ARG A 141 -8.66 5.28 -1.45
N ALA A 142 -7.63 6.07 -1.72
CA ALA A 142 -7.72 7.32 -2.47
C ALA A 142 -8.10 7.12 -3.95
N GLU A 143 -7.77 5.97 -4.52
CA GLU A 143 -8.16 5.61 -5.88
C GLU A 143 -9.67 5.43 -5.99
N ARG A 144 -10.31 4.90 -4.94
CA ARG A 144 -11.75 4.67 -4.89
C ARG A 144 -12.54 5.95 -4.62
N ASP A 145 -12.13 6.72 -3.62
CA ASP A 145 -12.79 7.98 -3.23
C ASP A 145 -11.75 8.98 -2.70
N ARG A 146 -11.99 10.30 -2.86
CA ARG A 146 -11.06 11.35 -2.41
C ARG A 146 -11.51 11.92 -1.06
N PHE A 147 -10.82 11.54 0.01
CA PHE A 147 -11.04 12.06 1.36
C PHE A 147 -9.72 12.42 2.03
N GLY A 148 -9.72 13.51 2.81
CA GLY A 148 -8.56 13.88 3.62
C GLY A 148 -8.25 12.86 4.71
N TYR A 149 -9.24 12.08 5.16
CA TYR A 149 -9.05 11.01 6.14
C TYR A 149 -10.00 9.84 5.88
N PHE A 150 -9.47 8.62 5.83
CA PHE A 150 -10.26 7.41 5.60
C PHE A 150 -10.64 6.70 6.90
N GLY A 151 -9.72 6.63 7.87
CA GLY A 151 -9.80 5.75 9.02
C GLY A 151 -9.96 4.30 8.59
N ALA A 152 -11.15 3.71 8.81
CA ALA A 152 -11.43 2.34 8.37
C ALA A 152 -12.19 2.25 7.03
N ARG A 153 -12.52 3.38 6.39
CA ARG A 153 -13.12 3.42 5.03
C ARG A 153 -12.27 2.67 4.01
N HIS A 154 -12.92 1.85 3.19
CA HIS A 154 -12.30 1.06 2.12
C HIS A 154 -11.14 0.15 2.57
N THR A 155 -11.08 -0.26 3.84
CA THR A 155 -10.01 -1.13 4.35
C THR A 155 -9.97 -2.47 3.61
N GLY A 156 -11.12 -3.16 3.48
CA GLY A 156 -11.18 -4.45 2.77
C GLY A 156 -10.79 -4.35 1.29
N TYR A 157 -11.08 -3.22 0.64
CA TYR A 157 -10.64 -2.97 -0.74
C TYR A 157 -9.12 -2.80 -0.82
N ALA A 158 -8.54 -2.03 0.10
CA ALA A 158 -7.08 -1.83 0.15
C ALA A 158 -6.33 -3.12 0.51
N ASP A 159 -6.90 -3.97 1.37
CA ASP A 159 -6.33 -5.28 1.70
C ASP A 159 -6.36 -6.21 0.48
N ALA A 160 -7.49 -6.32 -0.23
CA ALA A 160 -7.59 -7.11 -1.47
C ALA A 160 -6.67 -6.58 -2.60
N PHE A 161 -6.38 -5.28 -2.61
CA PHE A 161 -5.34 -4.73 -3.48
C PHE A 161 -3.95 -5.22 -3.08
N LEU A 162 -3.59 -5.10 -1.80
CA LEU A 162 -2.27 -5.52 -1.29
C LEU A 162 -1.99 -7.01 -1.47
N GLU A 163 -3.00 -7.88 -1.39
CA GLU A 163 -2.85 -9.33 -1.62
C GLU A 163 -2.27 -9.67 -2.99
N ARG A 164 -2.37 -8.74 -3.96
CA ARG A 164 -1.86 -8.92 -5.33
C ARG A 164 -0.49 -8.28 -5.55
N VAL A 165 -0.01 -7.47 -4.60
CA VAL A 165 1.27 -6.75 -4.72
C VAL A 165 2.39 -7.66 -4.23
N LEU A 166 3.41 -7.88 -5.07
CA LEU A 166 4.63 -8.55 -4.64
C LEU A 166 5.64 -7.55 -4.10
N VAL A 167 6.51 -8.00 -3.21
CA VAL A 167 7.58 -7.19 -2.63
C VAL A 167 8.90 -7.92 -2.81
N GLY A 168 9.89 -7.26 -3.41
CA GLY A 168 11.23 -7.79 -3.60
C GLY A 168 12.02 -7.83 -2.30
N ASP A 169 12.95 -8.78 -2.22
CA ASP A 169 13.90 -8.89 -1.12
C ASP A 169 15.14 -8.03 -1.41
N ALA A 170 15.10 -6.78 -0.95
CA ALA A 170 16.20 -5.83 -1.07
C ALA A 170 16.87 -5.60 0.30
N PRO A 171 18.18 -5.27 0.34
CA PRO A 171 18.87 -4.94 1.58
C PRO A 171 18.15 -3.77 2.29
N GLY A 172 18.02 -3.88 3.63
CA GLY A 172 16.95 -3.26 4.43
C GLY A 172 16.81 -1.73 4.49
N HIS A 173 17.51 -0.98 3.64
CA HIS A 173 17.27 0.45 3.40
C HIS A 173 16.55 0.71 2.06
N GLN A 174 16.34 -0.32 1.25
CA GLN A 174 15.56 -0.29 0.03
C GLN A 174 14.40 -1.29 0.09
N LEU A 175 13.29 -0.95 -0.53
CA LEU A 175 12.17 -1.86 -0.76
C LEU A 175 11.61 -1.61 -2.15
N THR A 176 11.33 -2.68 -2.90
CA THR A 176 10.67 -2.60 -4.22
C THR A 176 9.36 -3.35 -4.15
N ALA A 177 8.24 -2.71 -4.50
CA ALA A 177 6.96 -3.37 -4.70
C ALA A 177 6.64 -3.46 -6.20
N TYR A 178 6.06 -4.58 -6.60
CA TYR A 178 5.63 -4.89 -7.95
C TYR A 178 4.10 -4.96 -7.97
N VAL A 179 3.48 -4.00 -8.65
CA VAL A 179 2.03 -3.86 -8.73
C VAL A 179 1.55 -4.37 -10.09
N PRO A 180 0.76 -5.46 -10.14
CA PRO A 180 0.28 -6.03 -11.40
C PRO A 180 -0.50 -5.02 -12.25
N VAL A 181 -0.28 -5.09 -13.57
CA VAL A 181 -0.98 -4.26 -14.58
C VAL A 181 -1.86 -5.19 -15.44
N PRO A 182 -3.11 -4.80 -15.77
CA PRO A 182 -3.70 -3.45 -15.60
C PRO A 182 -4.32 -3.15 -14.23
N GLU A 183 -4.57 -4.15 -13.39
CA GLU A 183 -5.49 -4.03 -12.25
C GLU A 183 -5.04 -3.04 -11.18
N GLY A 184 -3.74 -2.83 -10.98
CA GLY A 184 -3.20 -1.90 -10.00
C GLY A 184 -2.78 -0.54 -10.57
N ARG A 185 -2.90 -0.34 -11.89
CA ARG A 185 -2.41 0.88 -12.57
C ARG A 185 -3.10 2.16 -12.06
N SER A 186 -4.39 2.09 -11.74
CA SER A 186 -5.14 3.24 -11.19
C SER A 186 -4.65 3.63 -9.78
N THR A 187 -4.27 2.65 -8.96
CA THR A 187 -3.71 2.87 -7.63
C THR A 187 -2.31 3.48 -7.72
N VAL A 188 -1.46 2.98 -8.62
CA VAL A 188 -0.09 3.49 -8.82
C VAL A 188 -0.10 4.93 -9.33
N THR A 189 -0.96 5.23 -10.31
CA THR A 189 -1.13 6.61 -10.81
C THR A 189 -1.72 7.55 -9.76
N THR A 190 -2.62 7.07 -8.92
CA THR A 190 -3.13 7.81 -7.76
C THR A 190 -2.03 8.09 -6.74
N LEU A 191 -1.21 7.09 -6.41
CA LEU A 191 -0.09 7.25 -5.49
C LEU A 191 0.88 8.33 -6.00
N LEU A 192 1.27 8.26 -7.27
CA LEU A 192 2.21 9.21 -7.87
C LEU A 192 1.70 10.65 -7.77
N ARG A 193 0.43 10.89 -8.16
CA ARG A 193 -0.19 12.21 -8.05
C ARG A 193 -0.25 12.70 -6.60
N ALA A 194 -0.60 11.82 -5.67
CA ALA A 194 -0.68 12.18 -4.26
C ALA A 194 0.72 12.50 -3.67
N LEU A 195 1.76 11.75 -4.04
CA LEU A 195 3.13 12.03 -3.61
C LEU A 195 3.64 13.37 -4.17
N GLN A 196 3.44 13.64 -5.45
CA GLN A 196 3.80 14.91 -6.10
C GLN A 196 3.05 16.08 -5.45
N ALA A 197 1.73 15.96 -5.28
CA ALA A 197 0.93 16.98 -4.60
C ALA A 197 1.34 17.20 -3.13
N THR A 198 1.78 16.14 -2.44
CA THR A 198 2.31 16.27 -1.08
C THR A 198 3.64 17.04 -1.08
N ARG A 199 4.55 16.76 -2.01
CA ARG A 199 5.82 17.50 -2.16
C ARG A 199 5.55 18.99 -2.44
N ASP A 200 4.69 19.28 -3.42
CA ASP A 200 4.30 20.65 -3.77
C ASP A 200 3.68 21.39 -2.56
N ALA A 201 2.82 20.70 -1.79
CA ALA A 201 2.19 21.27 -0.60
C ALA A 201 3.18 21.53 0.55
N VAL A 202 4.17 20.65 0.73
CA VAL A 202 5.25 20.86 1.69
C VAL A 202 6.10 22.07 1.30
N ASP A 203 6.47 22.21 0.03
CA ASP A 203 7.26 23.34 -0.47
C ASP A 203 6.52 24.67 -0.36
N TYR A 204 5.23 24.66 -0.67
CA TYR A 204 4.33 25.79 -0.46
C TYR A 204 4.25 26.18 1.02
N GLN A 205 4.06 25.21 1.93
CA GLN A 205 3.98 25.46 3.37
C GLN A 205 5.29 26.03 3.91
N ARG A 206 6.44 25.56 3.44
CA ARG A 206 7.76 26.10 3.85
C ARG A 206 7.97 27.53 3.39
N THR A 207 7.45 27.88 2.21
CA THR A 207 7.62 29.22 1.62
C THR A 207 6.64 30.23 2.19
N THR A 208 5.39 29.83 2.44
CA THR A 208 4.29 30.74 2.78
C THR A 208 3.80 30.61 4.22
N GLY A 209 4.08 29.48 4.89
CA GLY A 209 3.47 29.09 6.16
C GLY A 209 2.02 28.59 6.03
N GLY A 210 1.42 28.65 4.84
CA GLY A 210 0.03 28.30 4.58
C GLY A 210 -0.21 26.80 4.39
N MET A 211 -1.46 26.37 4.63
CA MET A 211 -1.90 24.98 4.49
C MET A 211 -2.84 24.75 3.29
N GLU A 212 -3.13 25.80 2.51
CA GLU A 212 -4.11 25.76 1.43
C GLU A 212 -3.74 24.75 0.35
N ALA A 213 -2.44 24.57 0.08
CA ALA A 213 -1.95 23.58 -0.85
C ALA A 213 -2.26 22.14 -0.39
N PHE A 214 -2.20 21.87 0.92
CA PHE A 214 -2.61 20.57 1.47
C PHE A 214 -4.11 20.33 1.35
N ASP A 215 -4.94 21.37 1.47
CA ASP A 215 -6.39 21.27 1.31
C ASP A 215 -6.75 20.93 -0.15
N ALA A 216 -6.12 21.60 -1.11
CA ALA A 216 -6.29 21.30 -2.53
C ALA A 216 -5.77 19.90 -2.91
N ALA A 217 -4.67 19.45 -2.29
CA ALA A 217 -4.04 18.17 -2.57
C ALA A 217 -4.93 16.95 -2.22
N VAL A 218 -5.96 17.11 -1.38
CA VAL A 218 -6.95 16.06 -1.12
C VAL A 218 -7.62 15.57 -2.41
N GLY A 219 -7.90 16.49 -3.35
CA GLY A 219 -8.47 16.15 -4.66
C GLY A 219 -7.56 15.25 -5.50
N LEU A 220 -6.25 15.26 -5.24
CA LEU A 220 -5.24 14.44 -5.90
C LEU A 220 -4.94 13.13 -5.15
N GLY A 221 -5.60 12.90 -4.00
CA GLY A 221 -5.46 11.68 -3.20
C GLY A 221 -4.59 11.81 -1.96
N VAL A 222 -4.18 13.03 -1.60
CA VAL A 222 -3.48 13.26 -0.33
C VAL A 222 -4.46 13.07 0.82
N CYS A 223 -4.02 12.33 1.84
CA CYS A 223 -4.81 12.04 3.01
C CYS A 223 -3.90 11.85 4.23
N HIS A 224 -4.53 11.80 5.40
CA HIS A 224 -3.88 11.51 6.68
C HIS A 224 -3.05 10.23 6.64
N GLU A 225 -3.60 9.14 6.10
CA GLU A 225 -2.88 7.85 6.05
C GLU A 225 -1.61 7.93 5.20
N LEU A 226 -1.65 8.69 4.09
CA LEU A 226 -0.47 8.95 3.27
C LEU A 226 0.56 9.81 4.04
N ALA A 227 0.12 10.92 4.63
CA ALA A 227 0.98 11.80 5.42
C ALA A 227 1.62 11.06 6.60
N ASP A 228 0.85 10.26 7.36
CA ASP A 228 1.34 9.42 8.46
C ASP A 228 2.34 8.37 7.97
N SER A 229 2.10 7.75 6.81
CA SER A 229 3.06 6.80 6.21
C SER A 229 4.38 7.48 5.85
N LEU A 230 4.35 8.70 5.32
CA LEU A 230 5.54 9.49 4.99
C LEU A 230 6.29 9.92 6.25
N ILE A 231 5.58 10.40 7.28
CA ILE A 231 6.17 10.73 8.59
C ILE A 231 6.92 9.51 9.14
N ARG A 232 6.30 8.33 9.13
CA ARG A 232 6.94 7.09 9.59
C ARG A 232 8.15 6.72 8.73
N MET A 233 8.12 6.99 7.43
CA MET A 233 9.23 6.65 6.53
C MET A 233 10.45 7.57 6.75
N VAL A 234 10.21 8.87 6.94
CA VAL A 234 11.24 9.92 7.07
C VAL A 234 11.84 9.96 8.49
N ARG A 235 11.09 9.60 9.52
CA ARG A 235 11.62 9.59 10.90
C ARG A 235 12.83 8.67 11.02
N GLY A 236 13.96 9.24 11.48
CA GLY A 236 15.20 8.51 11.71
C GLY A 236 16.04 8.25 10.45
N THR A 237 15.82 8.99 9.37
CA THR A 237 16.63 8.97 8.13
C THR A 237 17.22 10.34 7.82
N GLU A 238 18.16 10.42 6.89
CA GLU A 238 18.61 11.70 6.32
C GLU A 238 17.73 12.16 5.15
N GLY A 239 17.11 11.20 4.47
CA GLY A 239 16.21 11.42 3.34
C GLY A 239 15.48 10.14 2.97
N VAL A 240 14.38 10.31 2.25
CA VAL A 240 13.59 9.23 1.66
C VAL A 240 13.32 9.57 0.21
N VAL A 241 13.63 8.65 -0.68
CA VAL A 241 13.33 8.76 -2.11
C VAL A 241 12.30 7.70 -2.46
N VAL A 242 11.21 8.13 -3.11
CA VAL A 242 10.18 7.25 -3.66
C VAL A 242 10.23 7.36 -5.18
N ALA A 243 10.66 6.29 -5.85
CA ALA A 243 10.77 6.22 -7.30
C ALA A 243 9.73 5.25 -7.86
N LEU A 244 9.15 5.60 -9.02
CA LEU A 244 8.13 4.81 -9.68
C LEU A 244 8.55 4.54 -11.13
N ALA A 245 8.42 3.29 -11.57
CA ALA A 245 8.70 2.92 -12.95
C ALA A 245 7.55 2.12 -13.55
N TRP A 246 7.07 2.55 -14.72
CA TRP A 246 5.97 1.88 -15.41
C TRP A 246 6.39 0.50 -15.94
N ALA A 247 5.46 -0.46 -15.96
CA ALA A 247 5.67 -1.76 -16.58
C ALA A 247 6.15 -1.59 -18.04
N PRO A 248 7.34 -2.12 -18.43
CA PRO A 248 7.86 -1.93 -19.78
C PRO A 248 6.92 -2.45 -20.88
N ALA A 249 6.20 -3.55 -20.60
CA ALA A 249 5.27 -4.16 -21.55
C ALA A 249 4.03 -3.31 -21.83
N ALA A 250 3.52 -2.60 -20.81
CA ALA A 250 2.30 -1.81 -20.92
C ALA A 250 2.57 -0.33 -21.25
N GLY A 251 3.80 0.15 -21.02
CA GLY A 251 4.18 1.54 -21.21
C GLY A 251 3.54 2.50 -20.20
N PRO A 252 3.87 3.80 -20.31
CA PRO A 252 3.33 4.83 -19.42
C PRO A 252 1.83 5.06 -19.67
N PRO A 253 1.03 5.28 -18.62
CA PRO A 253 -0.36 5.71 -18.76
C PRO A 253 -0.45 7.11 -19.37
N ALA A 254 -1.57 7.41 -20.03
CA ALA A 254 -1.80 8.72 -20.65
C ALA A 254 -1.73 9.86 -19.61
N GLY A 255 -1.05 10.95 -19.98
CA GLY A 255 -0.86 12.12 -19.12
C GLY A 255 0.24 11.98 -18.07
N PHE A 256 1.05 10.91 -18.11
CA PHE A 256 2.22 10.74 -17.25
C PHE A 256 3.51 10.74 -18.06
N ALA A 257 4.60 11.20 -17.43
CA ALA A 257 5.93 11.10 -18.00
C ALA A 257 6.33 9.62 -18.19
N THR A 258 7.08 9.34 -19.25
CA THR A 258 7.65 8.01 -19.53
C THR A 258 8.53 7.51 -18.38
N VAL A 259 9.25 8.43 -17.75
CA VAL A 259 10.03 8.19 -16.53
C VAL A 259 9.59 9.22 -15.51
N PRO A 260 8.75 8.85 -14.52
CA PRO A 260 8.39 9.73 -13.42
C PRO A 260 9.63 10.20 -12.65
N GLU A 261 9.67 11.48 -12.30
CA GLU A 261 10.71 11.99 -11.40
C GLU A 261 10.53 11.38 -10.00
N PRO A 262 11.61 10.94 -9.34
CA PRO A 262 11.55 10.49 -7.95
C PRO A 262 11.06 11.61 -7.03
N VAL A 263 10.24 11.25 -6.03
CA VAL A 263 9.75 12.20 -5.04
C VAL A 263 10.56 12.05 -3.76
N GLU A 264 11.11 13.16 -3.28
CA GLU A 264 12.04 13.19 -2.14
C GLU A 264 11.42 13.87 -0.92
N PHE A 265 11.67 13.30 0.26
CA PHE A 265 11.28 13.84 1.55
C PHE A 265 12.45 13.79 2.53
N SER A 266 12.62 14.87 3.28
CA SER A 266 13.70 15.07 4.25
C SER A 266 13.14 15.28 5.66
N PRO A 267 13.93 15.12 6.72
CA PRO A 267 13.50 15.41 8.09
C PRO A 267 12.95 16.81 8.30
N GLY A 268 13.37 17.80 7.51
CA GLY A 268 12.81 19.16 7.57
C GLY A 268 11.36 19.25 7.11
N ASP A 269 10.83 18.24 6.41
CA ASP A 269 9.44 18.19 5.95
C ASP A 269 8.47 17.69 7.04
N LEU A 270 9.01 17.09 8.11
CA LEU A 270 8.20 16.49 9.18
C LEU A 270 7.20 17.47 9.81
N PRO A 271 7.55 18.72 10.16
CA PRO A 271 6.59 19.65 10.77
C PRO A 271 5.38 19.92 9.85
N ALA A 272 5.60 20.07 8.55
CA ALA A 272 4.54 20.31 7.57
C ALA A 272 3.64 19.07 7.42
N LEU A 273 4.25 17.89 7.31
CA LEU A 273 3.52 16.62 7.21
C LEU A 273 2.71 16.32 8.47
N GLU A 274 3.25 16.58 9.66
CA GLU A 274 2.57 16.40 10.95
C GLU A 274 1.37 17.37 11.06
N ALA A 275 1.57 18.64 10.70
CA ALA A 275 0.49 19.62 10.68
C ALA A 275 -0.63 19.23 9.70
N ALA A 276 -0.29 18.75 8.51
CA ALA A 276 -1.25 18.26 7.52
C ALA A 276 -2.00 17.02 8.02
N SER A 277 -1.26 16.05 8.56
CA SER A 277 -1.81 14.81 9.13
C SER A 277 -2.85 15.10 10.21
N ASP A 278 -2.55 15.99 11.16
CA ASP A 278 -3.49 16.39 12.20
C ASP A 278 -4.66 17.21 11.66
N ARG A 279 -4.41 18.08 10.66
CA ARG A 279 -5.44 18.91 10.01
C ARG A 279 -6.48 18.04 9.33
N TYR A 280 -6.06 17.07 8.52
CA TYR A 280 -6.98 16.15 7.83
C TYR A 280 -7.87 15.37 8.80
N VAL A 281 -7.34 15.03 9.97
CA VAL A 281 -8.13 14.39 11.03
C VAL A 281 -9.12 15.36 11.67
N ARG A 282 -8.70 16.60 11.96
CA ARG A 282 -9.57 17.62 12.59
C ARG A 282 -10.70 18.08 11.67
N GLU A 283 -10.41 18.18 10.38
CA GLU A 283 -11.34 18.68 9.36
C GLU A 283 -12.16 17.57 8.70
N GLU A 284 -12.07 16.33 9.20
CA GLU A 284 -12.90 15.23 8.71
C GLU A 284 -14.39 15.66 8.76
N PRO A 285 -15.08 15.71 7.61
CA PRO A 285 -16.49 16.07 7.58
C PRO A 285 -17.28 15.06 8.41
N SER A 286 -18.12 15.55 9.31
CA SER A 286 -19.04 14.67 10.04
C SER A 286 -20.13 14.20 9.08
N VAL A 287 -20.11 12.91 8.74
CA VAL A 287 -21.02 12.33 7.74
C VAL A 287 -22.24 11.73 8.43
N ASP A 288 -23.42 12.04 7.91
CA ASP A 288 -24.65 11.37 8.34
C ASP A 288 -24.64 9.93 7.79
N VAL A 289 -24.63 8.96 8.69
CA VAL A 289 -24.53 7.53 8.37
C VAL A 289 -25.71 6.77 8.95
N ARG A 290 -26.05 5.64 8.33
CA ARG A 290 -27.03 4.68 8.84
C ARG A 290 -26.32 3.38 9.17
N VAL A 291 -26.01 3.20 10.44
CA VAL A 291 -25.25 2.06 10.95
C VAL A 291 -26.21 0.93 11.32
N THR A 292 -25.94 -0.27 10.83
CA THR A 292 -26.53 -1.52 11.34
C THR A 292 -25.46 -2.29 12.08
N GLY A 293 -25.70 -2.67 13.33
CA GLY A 293 -24.69 -3.33 14.17
C GLY A 293 -25.27 -4.08 15.36
N THR A 294 -24.49 -4.99 15.92
CA THR A 294 -24.85 -5.69 17.16
C THR A 294 -24.33 -4.94 18.37
N VAL A 295 -25.13 -4.88 19.43
CA VAL A 295 -24.70 -4.29 20.70
C VAL A 295 -23.73 -5.24 21.38
N THR A 296 -22.53 -4.76 21.69
CA THR A 296 -21.48 -5.56 22.37
C THR A 296 -21.24 -5.12 23.81
N ARG A 297 -21.56 -3.85 24.14
CA ARG A 297 -21.42 -3.35 25.52
C ARG A 297 -22.50 -2.33 25.83
N LEU A 298 -23.10 -2.47 27.00
CA LEU A 298 -24.08 -1.55 27.56
C LEU A 298 -23.48 -0.92 28.82
N ARG A 299 -23.50 0.40 28.93
CA ARG A 299 -23.07 1.12 30.15
C ARG A 299 -24.10 2.17 30.52
N ARG A 300 -24.71 2.04 31.70
CA ARG A 300 -25.59 3.06 32.28
C ARG A 300 -25.01 3.56 33.60
N PRO A 301 -24.79 4.87 33.79
CA PRO A 301 -24.21 5.41 35.03
C PRO A 301 -25.16 5.37 36.24
N ARG A 302 -26.47 5.41 36.01
CA ARG A 302 -27.53 5.39 37.04
C ARG A 302 -28.62 4.40 36.62
N PRO A 303 -29.45 3.88 37.54
CA PRO A 303 -30.54 2.96 37.19
C PRO A 303 -31.55 3.56 36.20
N SER A 304 -31.83 4.86 36.31
CA SER A 304 -32.67 5.65 35.41
C SER A 304 -31.84 6.54 34.48
N GLY A 305 -32.44 6.96 33.36
CA GLY A 305 -31.82 7.84 32.37
C GLY A 305 -31.11 7.13 31.21
N GLY A 306 -30.53 7.93 30.33
CA GLY A 306 -29.80 7.46 29.15
C GLY A 306 -28.51 6.70 29.49
N GLY A 307 -27.92 6.07 28.47
CA GLY A 307 -26.69 5.30 28.62
C GLY A 307 -25.82 5.35 27.38
N THR A 308 -24.63 4.79 27.49
CA THR A 308 -23.72 4.61 26.36
C THR A 308 -23.72 3.16 25.93
N ILE A 309 -23.88 2.93 24.63
CA ILE A 309 -23.78 1.62 24.02
C ILE A 309 -22.53 1.56 23.14
N ARG A 310 -21.91 0.38 23.05
CA ARG A 310 -20.89 0.05 22.06
C ARG A 310 -21.53 -0.90 21.05
N LEU A 311 -21.44 -0.54 19.78
CA LEU A 311 -21.94 -1.32 18.65
C LEU A 311 -20.75 -1.90 17.90
N ARG A 312 -20.81 -3.18 17.54
CA ARG A 312 -20.00 -3.77 16.47
C ARG A 312 -20.76 -3.56 15.16
N VAL A 313 -20.17 -2.81 14.23
CA VAL A 313 -20.86 -2.49 12.98
C VAL A 313 -20.85 -3.70 12.07
N LEU A 314 -22.01 -4.00 11.51
CA LEU A 314 -22.21 -5.02 10.49
C LEU A 314 -22.32 -4.40 9.09
N ALA A 315 -22.96 -3.24 8.97
CA ALA A 315 -23.14 -2.53 7.70
C ALA A 315 -23.38 -1.02 7.88
N GLY A 316 -23.12 -0.25 6.82
CA GLY A 316 -23.50 1.17 6.71
C GLY A 316 -22.52 2.18 7.32
N ALA A 317 -21.43 1.71 7.94
CA ALA A 317 -20.24 2.51 8.19
C ALA A 317 -19.00 1.59 8.20
N ASP A 318 -17.94 2.03 7.53
CA ASP A 318 -16.66 1.30 7.49
C ASP A 318 -15.87 1.54 8.78
N VAL A 319 -16.38 1.07 9.92
CA VAL A 319 -15.70 1.09 11.22
C VAL A 319 -16.06 -0.13 12.03
N ARG A 320 -15.10 -0.74 12.73
CA ARG A 320 -15.37 -1.95 13.53
C ARG A 320 -16.32 -1.70 14.70
N HIS A 321 -16.15 -0.57 15.39
CA HIS A 321 -16.92 -0.24 16.58
C HIS A 321 -17.34 1.24 16.62
N VAL A 322 -18.56 1.48 17.10
CA VAL A 322 -19.11 2.82 17.32
C VAL A 322 -19.66 2.93 18.74
N ARG A 323 -19.39 4.06 19.40
CA ARG A 323 -20.00 4.42 20.68
C ARG A 323 -21.15 5.37 20.43
N VAL A 324 -22.30 5.07 21.03
CA VAL A 324 -23.51 5.88 20.89
C VAL A 324 -24.04 6.22 22.27
N ARG A 325 -24.32 7.50 22.50
CA ARG A 325 -25.02 7.93 23.71
C ARG A 325 -26.50 8.03 23.38
N LEU A 326 -27.31 7.19 24.01
CA LEU A 326 -28.74 7.13 23.77
C LEU A 326 -29.52 7.71 24.95
N PRO A 327 -30.68 8.35 24.70
CA PRO A 327 -31.65 8.67 25.74
C PRO A 327 -32.22 7.37 26.35
N GLU A 328 -32.97 7.51 27.44
CA GLU A 328 -33.45 6.38 28.23
C GLU A 328 -34.23 5.35 27.40
N GLU A 329 -35.17 5.81 26.58
CA GLU A 329 -36.00 4.97 25.72
C GLU A 329 -35.17 4.20 24.69
N GLY A 330 -34.31 4.90 23.94
CA GLY A 330 -33.41 4.27 22.98
C GLY A 330 -32.45 3.27 23.63
N TYR A 331 -31.97 3.55 24.84
CA TYR A 331 -31.13 2.61 25.57
C TYR A 331 -31.88 1.32 25.94
N ARG A 332 -33.14 1.41 26.37
CA ARG A 332 -33.96 0.22 26.68
C ARG A 332 -34.17 -0.65 25.43
N ILE A 333 -34.43 -0.04 24.27
CA ILE A 333 -34.58 -0.76 23.00
C ILE A 333 -33.27 -1.48 22.63
N ALA A 334 -32.12 -0.79 22.73
CA ALA A 334 -30.83 -1.40 22.47
C ALA A 334 -30.49 -2.54 23.46
N ALA A 335 -30.89 -2.42 24.73
CA ALA A 335 -30.72 -3.46 25.72
C ALA A 335 -31.60 -4.69 25.41
N GLN A 336 -32.85 -4.48 25.04
CA GLN A 336 -33.72 -5.57 24.63
C GLN A 336 -33.17 -6.29 23.39
N ALA A 337 -32.74 -5.53 22.37
CA ALA A 337 -32.13 -6.09 21.17
C ALA A 337 -30.87 -6.91 21.48
N HIS A 338 -30.04 -6.46 22.42
CA HIS A 338 -28.88 -7.23 22.90
C HIS A 338 -29.29 -8.56 23.54
N LEU A 339 -30.32 -8.55 24.40
CA LEU A 339 -30.81 -9.77 25.07
C LEU A 339 -31.36 -10.80 24.08
N VAL A 340 -32.04 -10.34 23.03
CA VAL A 340 -32.60 -11.24 21.99
C VAL A 340 -31.64 -11.51 20.84
N GLY A 341 -30.39 -11.01 20.90
CA GLY A 341 -29.37 -11.22 19.87
C GLY A 341 -29.65 -10.54 18.52
N LEU A 342 -30.55 -9.55 18.47
CA LEU A 342 -30.91 -8.86 17.23
C LEU A 342 -29.98 -7.67 16.96
N PRO A 343 -29.52 -7.48 15.71
CA PRO A 343 -28.82 -6.26 15.32
C PRO A 343 -29.78 -5.06 15.36
N VAL A 344 -29.22 -3.89 15.67
CA VAL A 344 -29.93 -2.61 15.69
C VAL A 344 -29.46 -1.72 14.56
N ARG A 345 -30.39 -0.97 13.98
CA ARG A 345 -30.14 0.06 12.98
C ARG A 345 -30.41 1.43 13.56
N LEU A 346 -29.49 2.35 13.34
CA LEU A 346 -29.53 3.72 13.83
C LEU A 346 -28.86 4.65 12.82
N SER A 347 -29.46 5.82 12.64
CA SER A 347 -28.89 6.88 11.81
C SER A 347 -28.34 7.98 12.71
N GLY A 348 -27.32 8.69 12.27
CA GLY A 348 -26.78 9.83 12.98
C GLY A 348 -25.47 10.27 12.38
N ARG A 349 -24.85 11.28 13.00
CA ARG A 349 -23.64 11.89 12.50
C ARG A 349 -22.43 11.19 13.10
N LEU A 350 -21.58 10.62 12.24
CA LEU A 350 -20.38 9.93 12.69
C LEU A 350 -19.26 10.96 12.91
N GLU A 351 -18.85 11.10 14.16
CA GLU A 351 -17.79 12.01 14.59
C GLU A 351 -16.66 11.24 15.29
N ARG A 352 -15.45 11.79 15.25
CA ARG A 352 -14.33 11.29 16.06
C ARG A 352 -14.32 12.00 17.41
N ARG A 353 -14.42 11.23 18.50
CA ARG A 353 -14.15 11.69 19.87
C ARG A 353 -13.33 10.63 20.61
N THR A 354 -12.12 10.99 21.03
CA THR A 354 -11.25 10.23 21.95
C THR A 354 -11.25 8.70 21.75
N GLY A 355 -10.40 8.21 20.85
CA GLY A 355 -10.09 6.77 20.67
C GLY A 355 -11.17 5.91 20.01
N PHE A 356 -12.44 6.31 20.02
CA PHE A 356 -13.55 5.61 19.34
C PHE A 356 -14.31 6.55 18.39
N ARG A 357 -14.99 6.00 17.38
CA ARG A 357 -15.97 6.79 16.62
C ARG A 357 -17.26 6.90 17.42
N HIS A 358 -17.82 8.10 17.47
CA HIS A 358 -19.04 8.43 18.17
C HIS A 358 -20.13 8.73 17.16
N LEU A 359 -21.31 8.15 17.35
CA LEU A 359 -22.49 8.60 16.63
C LEU A 359 -23.16 9.70 17.45
N THR A 360 -23.11 10.94 16.97
CA THR A 360 -23.83 12.08 17.54
C THR A 360 -25.19 12.20 16.86
N HIS A 361 -26.14 12.82 17.55
CA HIS A 361 -27.54 12.93 17.11
C HIS A 361 -28.15 11.59 16.64
N PRO A 362 -28.03 10.50 17.42
CA PRO A 362 -28.54 9.20 17.01
C PRO A 362 -30.08 9.21 16.95
N SER A 363 -30.63 8.66 15.88
CA SER A 363 -32.03 8.27 15.81
C SER A 363 -32.32 7.16 16.83
N ALA A 364 -33.60 6.95 17.15
CA ALA A 364 -34.00 5.80 17.95
C ALA A 364 -33.49 4.50 17.28
N PRO A 365 -32.88 3.57 18.04
CA PRO A 365 -32.42 2.31 17.49
C PRO A 365 -33.63 1.45 17.10
N ALA A 366 -33.63 0.94 15.88
CA ALA A 366 -34.64 0.02 15.37
C ALA A 366 -34.05 -1.39 15.29
N PRO A 367 -34.59 -2.39 16.02
CA PRO A 367 -34.20 -3.78 15.85
C PRO A 367 -34.46 -4.23 14.41
N VAL A 368 -33.47 -4.84 13.76
CA VAL A 368 -33.59 -5.38 12.41
C VAL A 368 -33.71 -6.89 12.53
N HIS A 369 -34.78 -7.45 11.96
CA HIS A 369 -34.89 -8.89 11.77
C HIS A 369 -33.97 -9.25 10.60
N VAL A 370 -32.91 -9.99 10.90
CA VAL A 370 -32.00 -10.58 9.92
C VAL A 370 -32.11 -12.08 10.16
N ASP A 371 -32.37 -12.86 9.12
CA ASP A 371 -32.43 -14.32 9.28
C ASP A 371 -31.06 -14.87 9.75
N GLU A 372 -31.04 -16.08 10.32
CA GLU A 372 -29.82 -16.71 10.84
C GLU A 372 -28.71 -16.83 9.76
N ALA A 373 -29.07 -17.13 8.52
CA ALA A 373 -28.16 -17.30 7.38
C ALA A 373 -27.59 -15.97 6.88
N ASP A 374 -28.37 -14.89 6.87
CA ASP A 374 -27.91 -13.55 6.52
C ASP A 374 -27.06 -12.92 7.63
N ARG A 375 -27.37 -13.24 8.90
CA ARG A 375 -26.51 -12.91 10.05
C ARG A 375 -25.19 -13.66 9.95
N ASP A 376 -25.20 -14.95 9.66
CA ASP A 376 -23.98 -15.74 9.47
C ASP A 376 -23.17 -15.28 8.26
N ARG A 377 -23.82 -14.89 7.14
CA ARG A 377 -23.15 -14.29 5.98
C ARG A 377 -22.52 -12.94 6.31
N LEU A 378 -23.22 -12.06 7.04
CA LEU A 378 -22.68 -10.77 7.48
C LEU A 378 -21.54 -10.95 8.48
N MET A 379 -21.65 -11.93 9.39
CA MET A 379 -20.58 -12.30 10.31
C MET A 379 -19.38 -12.89 9.56
N LYS A 380 -19.59 -13.76 8.58
CA LYS A 380 -18.53 -14.40 7.78
C LYS A 380 -17.82 -13.42 6.85
N ALA A 381 -18.55 -12.46 6.27
CA ALA A 381 -17.98 -11.37 5.46
C ALA A 381 -17.07 -10.43 6.26
N LEU A 382 -17.18 -10.40 7.58
CA LEU A 382 -16.33 -9.62 8.48
C LEU A 382 -15.18 -10.43 9.11
N HIS A 383 -15.33 -11.74 9.29
CA HIS A 383 -14.25 -12.60 9.82
C HIS A 383 -13.29 -13.10 8.72
N GLY A 384 -13.64 -12.99 7.44
CA GLY A 384 -12.73 -13.28 6.32
C GLY A 384 -11.55 -12.31 6.18
N GLY A 385 -11.50 -11.26 7.01
CA GLY A 385 -10.39 -10.31 7.08
C GLY A 385 -9.81 -10.25 8.50
N VAL A 386 -8.83 -11.11 8.75
CA VAL A 386 -7.90 -11.10 9.90
C VAL A 386 -8.45 -11.71 11.20
N ASP A 387 -8.10 -12.98 11.40
CA ASP A 387 -7.77 -13.52 12.73
C ASP A 387 -6.62 -12.70 13.32
N THR A 388 -6.84 -12.08 14.47
CA THR A 388 -5.80 -11.90 15.49
C THR A 388 -6.50 -11.77 16.83
N PHE A 389 -6.46 -12.87 17.57
CA PHE A 389 -6.64 -12.90 19.01
C PHE A 389 -5.59 -12.02 19.67
N GLU A 390 -6.04 -11.07 20.49
CA GLU A 390 -5.57 -10.91 21.87
C GLU A 390 -6.49 -9.92 22.61
N ASP A 391 -7.57 -10.46 23.16
CA ASP A 391 -8.18 -9.91 24.36
C ASP A 391 -7.30 -10.32 25.54
N SER A 392 -6.62 -9.36 26.17
CA SER A 392 -6.12 -9.49 27.54
C SER A 392 -5.94 -8.13 28.21
N PHE A 393 -6.92 -7.85 29.08
CA PHE A 393 -6.83 -7.15 30.37
C PHE A 393 -6.34 -5.69 30.47
N GLY A 394 -7.22 -4.84 31.01
CA GLY A 394 -6.83 -3.77 31.93
C GLY A 394 -7.66 -2.49 31.87
N GLY A 395 -8.51 -2.27 32.88
CA GLY A 395 -8.92 -0.94 33.40
C GLY A 395 -9.98 -0.16 32.64
#